data_AF-A0A4Y1WSF1-F1
#
_entry.id   AF-A0A4Y1WSF1-F1
#
_cell.length_a   1.000
_cell.length_b   1.000
_cell.length_c   1.000
_cell.angle_alpha   90.00
_cell.angle_beta   90.00
_cell.angle_gamma   90.00
#
_symmetry.space_group_name_H-M   'P 1'
#
loop_
_entity.id
_entity.type
_entity.pdbx_description
1 polymer ?
#
loop_
_entity_poly.entity_id
_entity_poly.type
_entity_poly.pdbx_seq_one_letter_code
_entity_poly.pdbx_strand_id
1 'polypeptide(L)'
;MKNNHKPIARFIHRDRLRSSRLGDTRYYERTTLFTYLSRYFATDAICRVFSRYGLLADLEYEQDGLYGIAFPFQDDKTRQLLSMQYDPATGRQTGEQPIGQRLMKGYDLQSAPALCGTHLLPEYPGKPVGILRDLRDILIMTLADDTRLWLATGNSNRNGYSLTDPAIMEVLRGRSITLYPASGLYDASMPIAHRMQEQGIDTTISNAAEQLTTGMTSDAQLTIADFVLQQIEEEQFYASYPFAADNPGSGMAPYSFCNLQEQNEPATPMPQVPDVPESLFPVNGNPTE
;
A
#
# COMPACT_ATOMS: atom_id res chain seq x y z
N MET A 1 49.23 14.32 -5.10
CA MET A 1 47.95 13.65 -5.36
C MET A 1 46.87 14.42 -4.60
N LYS A 2 45.96 15.12 -5.28
CA LYS A 2 44.86 15.82 -4.60
C LYS A 2 43.78 14.78 -4.28
N ASN A 3 43.61 14.48 -3.01
CA ASN A 3 42.51 13.66 -2.50
C ASN A 3 41.19 14.45 -2.68
N ASN A 4 40.60 14.37 -3.88
CA ASN A 4 39.29 14.95 -4.16
C ASN A 4 38.20 14.06 -3.53
N HIS A 5 38.04 14.14 -2.20
CA HIS A 5 36.86 13.59 -1.55
C HIS A 5 35.67 14.48 -1.93
N LYS A 6 34.65 13.90 -2.55
CA LYS A 6 33.39 14.60 -2.80
C LYS A 6 32.75 14.97 -1.46
N PRO A 7 32.12 16.15 -1.32
CA PRO A 7 31.31 16.46 -0.15
C PRO A 7 30.20 15.42 0.06
N ILE A 8 29.94 15.08 1.31
CA ILE A 8 28.88 14.13 1.69
C ILE A 8 27.53 14.86 1.67
N ALA A 9 26.54 14.26 1.02
CA ALA A 9 25.14 14.66 1.12
C ALA A 9 24.32 13.55 1.79
N ARG A 10 23.36 13.91 2.64
CA ARG A 10 22.50 12.94 3.35
C ARG A 10 21.07 12.85 2.80
N PHE A 11 20.78 13.67 1.80
CA PHE A 11 19.50 13.74 1.12
C PHE A 11 19.67 14.43 -0.23
N ILE A 12 18.69 14.22 -1.11
CA ILE A 12 18.59 14.85 -2.42
C ILE A 12 17.96 16.23 -2.22
N HIS A 13 18.65 17.28 -2.63
CA HIS A 13 18.12 18.64 -2.51
C HIS A 13 16.96 18.87 -3.49
N ARG A 14 15.98 19.69 -3.08
CA ARG A 14 14.75 19.94 -3.85
C ARG A 14 15.01 20.54 -5.24
N ASP A 15 16.06 21.34 -5.40
CA ASP A 15 16.51 21.87 -6.70
C ASP A 15 16.95 20.75 -7.65
N ARG A 16 17.53 19.67 -7.13
CA ARG A 16 17.93 18.49 -7.93
C ARG A 16 16.74 17.69 -8.44
N LEU A 17 15.62 17.73 -7.73
CA LEU A 17 14.36 17.13 -8.18
C LEU A 17 13.71 17.91 -9.31
N ARG A 18 14.09 19.19 -9.52
CA ARG A 18 13.63 20.03 -10.65
C ARG A 18 14.54 19.92 -11.88
N SER A 19 15.28 18.82 -12.00
CA SER A 19 16.14 18.57 -13.17
C SER A 19 15.31 18.32 -14.44
N SER A 20 15.91 18.54 -15.62
CA SER A 20 15.28 18.25 -16.91
C SER A 20 14.91 16.79 -17.13
N ARG A 21 15.49 15.88 -16.34
CA ARG A 21 15.18 14.44 -16.37
C ARG A 21 13.83 14.13 -15.73
N LEU A 22 13.39 14.93 -14.76
CA LEU A 22 12.21 14.63 -13.95
C LEU A 22 11.04 15.50 -14.39
N GLY A 23 10.04 14.86 -14.98
CA GLY A 23 8.79 15.45 -15.38
C GLY A 23 7.84 15.64 -14.20
N ASP A 24 7.10 16.75 -14.24
CA ASP A 24 6.01 17.04 -13.31
C ASP A 24 4.72 16.30 -13.70
N THR A 25 3.61 16.71 -13.08
CA THR A 25 2.28 16.09 -13.24
C THR A 25 1.79 16.02 -14.68
N ARG A 26 2.27 16.89 -15.57
CA ARG A 26 1.88 16.90 -17.00
C ARG A 26 2.37 15.66 -17.76
N TYR A 27 3.32 14.93 -17.20
CA TYR A 27 3.90 13.74 -17.81
C TYR A 27 3.33 12.43 -17.27
N TYR A 28 2.45 12.47 -16.25
CA TYR A 28 1.93 11.26 -15.60
C TYR A 28 1.24 10.32 -16.59
N GLU A 29 0.36 10.84 -17.45
CA GLU A 29 -0.37 10.04 -18.45
C GLU A 29 0.54 9.36 -19.47
N ARG A 30 1.79 9.83 -19.58
CA ARG A 30 2.82 9.28 -20.46
C ARG A 30 3.75 8.30 -19.74
N THR A 31 3.39 7.81 -18.56
CA THR A 31 4.18 6.82 -17.81
C THR A 31 3.59 5.42 -17.93
N THR A 32 4.44 4.38 -17.92
CA THR A 32 3.95 2.99 -18.05
C THR A 32 3.03 2.58 -16.92
N LEU A 33 3.32 3.03 -15.69
CA LEU A 33 2.49 2.76 -14.53
C LEU A 33 1.11 3.41 -14.64
N PHE A 34 1.03 4.64 -15.15
CA PHE A 34 -0.25 5.31 -15.36
C PHE A 34 -1.10 4.57 -16.39
N THR A 35 -0.49 4.17 -17.51
CA THR A 35 -1.18 3.38 -18.55
C THR A 35 -1.77 2.10 -17.98
N TYR A 36 -1.03 1.38 -17.13
CA TYR A 36 -1.53 0.20 -16.44
C TYR A 36 -2.69 0.52 -15.50
N LEU A 37 -2.53 1.50 -14.60
CA LEU A 37 -3.55 1.85 -13.60
C LEU A 37 -4.85 2.41 -14.23
N SER A 38 -4.76 3.04 -15.41
CA SER A 38 -5.92 3.60 -16.13
C SER A 38 -6.93 2.55 -16.61
N ARG A 39 -6.56 1.26 -16.57
CA ARG A 39 -7.47 0.15 -16.82
C ARG A 39 -8.47 -0.06 -15.68
N TYR A 40 -8.09 0.35 -14.46
CA TYR A 40 -8.83 0.06 -13.23
C TYR A 40 -9.41 1.32 -12.59
N PHE A 41 -8.72 2.46 -12.72
CA PHE A 41 -9.03 3.68 -11.97
C PHE A 41 -9.16 4.90 -12.89
N ALA A 42 -9.94 5.88 -12.44
CA ALA A 42 -10.11 7.14 -13.15
C ALA A 42 -8.81 7.97 -13.18
N THR A 43 -8.57 8.63 -14.32
CA THR A 43 -7.38 9.47 -14.59
C THR A 43 -7.10 10.49 -13.48
N ASP A 44 -8.13 11.19 -13.01
CA ASP A 44 -8.02 12.22 -11.99
C ASP A 44 -7.64 11.63 -10.62
N ALA A 45 -8.14 10.44 -10.28
CA ALA A 45 -7.78 9.72 -9.06
C ALA A 45 -6.31 9.30 -9.08
N ILE A 46 -5.83 8.75 -10.21
CA ILE A 46 -4.42 8.37 -10.38
C ILE A 46 -3.51 9.58 -10.25
N CYS A 47 -3.82 10.68 -10.95
CA CYS A 47 -3.06 11.93 -10.87
C CYS A 47 -2.99 12.50 -9.44
N ARG A 48 -4.10 12.44 -8.68
CA ARG A 48 -4.12 12.84 -7.26
C ARG A 48 -3.20 11.97 -6.41
N VAL A 49 -3.25 10.65 -6.57
CA VAL A 49 -2.41 9.72 -5.81
C VAL A 49 -0.94 9.87 -6.17
N PHE A 50 -0.59 10.01 -7.44
CA PHE A 50 0.78 10.26 -7.87
C PHE A 50 1.33 11.55 -7.26
N SER A 51 0.53 12.62 -7.28
CA SER A 51 0.91 13.89 -6.67
C SER A 51 1.07 13.77 -5.15
N ARG A 52 0.18 13.05 -4.47
CA ARG A 52 0.22 12.81 -3.01
C ARG A 52 1.51 12.08 -2.61
N TYR A 53 1.90 11.05 -3.36
CA TYR A 53 3.16 10.33 -3.10
C TYR A 53 4.41 11.05 -3.64
N GLY A 54 4.25 12.20 -4.29
CA GLY A 54 5.36 12.99 -4.83
C GLY A 54 6.06 12.31 -6.01
N LEU A 55 5.35 11.46 -6.77
CA LEU A 55 5.92 10.74 -7.90
C LEU A 55 6.32 11.71 -9.02
N LEU A 56 7.36 11.36 -9.76
CA LEU A 56 7.87 12.15 -10.88
C LEU A 56 8.03 11.25 -12.11
N ALA A 57 7.75 11.75 -13.31
CA ALA A 57 8.05 10.99 -14.52
C ALA A 57 9.57 11.02 -14.77
N ASP A 58 10.20 9.87 -15.05
CA ASP A 58 11.61 9.81 -15.43
C ASP A 58 11.72 9.86 -16.96
N LEU A 59 11.92 11.06 -17.50
CA LEU A 59 11.94 11.35 -18.94
C LEU A 59 13.15 10.74 -19.67
N GLU A 60 14.14 10.25 -18.93
CA GLU A 60 15.29 9.52 -19.47
C GLU A 60 15.15 7.99 -19.32
N TYR A 61 14.05 7.51 -18.72
CA TYR A 61 13.80 6.09 -18.54
C TYR A 61 12.60 5.62 -19.35
N GLU A 62 12.74 5.67 -20.67
CA GLU A 62 11.66 5.38 -21.61
C GLU A 62 11.68 3.92 -22.09
N GLN A 63 10.48 3.34 -22.25
CA GLN A 63 10.25 2.06 -22.92
C GLN A 63 9.01 2.21 -23.81
N ASP A 64 9.15 1.92 -25.11
CA ASP A 64 8.06 1.93 -26.09
C ASP A 64 7.22 3.23 -26.12
N GLY A 65 7.87 4.39 -25.98
CA GLY A 65 7.20 5.70 -26.00
C GLY A 65 6.61 6.15 -24.66
N LEU A 66 6.70 5.32 -23.62
CA LEU A 66 6.22 5.59 -22.28
C LEU A 66 7.38 5.74 -21.28
N TYR A 67 7.26 6.69 -20.37
CA TYR A 67 8.27 6.96 -19.35
C TYR A 67 8.14 6.05 -18.12
N GLY A 68 9.26 5.80 -17.47
CA GLY A 68 9.29 5.25 -16.12
C GLY A 68 8.81 6.28 -15.10
N ILE A 69 8.61 5.81 -13.86
CA ILE A 69 8.15 6.65 -12.76
C ILE A 69 9.11 6.57 -11.58
N ALA A 70 9.46 7.73 -11.02
CA ALA A 70 10.37 7.87 -9.91
C ALA A 70 9.62 8.00 -8.59
N PHE A 71 9.88 7.06 -7.68
CA PHE A 71 9.36 7.02 -6.32
C PHE A 71 10.35 7.65 -5.35
N PRO A 72 9.98 8.75 -4.66
CA PRO A 72 10.77 9.27 -3.57
C PRO A 72 10.54 8.45 -2.29
N PHE A 73 11.63 8.09 -1.63
CA PHE A 73 11.62 7.62 -0.25
C PHE A 73 11.98 8.84 0.60
N GLN A 74 10.99 9.35 1.32
CA GLN A 74 11.07 10.68 1.90
C GLN A 74 10.34 10.75 3.24
N ASP A 75 10.98 11.45 4.16
CA ASP A 75 10.44 11.95 5.43
C ASP A 75 10.22 13.47 5.29
N ASP A 76 11.01 14.29 6.00
CA ASP A 76 11.15 15.73 5.73
C ASP A 76 11.99 16.02 4.48
N LYS A 77 12.79 15.04 4.03
CA LYS A 77 13.77 15.16 2.97
C LYS A 77 13.76 13.92 2.09
N THR A 78 14.07 14.09 0.80
CA THR A 78 14.18 12.95 -0.11
C THR A 78 15.48 12.19 0.16
N ARG A 79 15.38 11.00 0.78
CA ARG A 79 16.51 10.15 1.13
C ARG A 79 17.00 9.37 -0.07
N GLN A 80 16.08 8.83 -0.85
CA GLN A 80 16.34 8.06 -2.05
C GLN A 80 15.31 8.39 -3.12
N LEU A 81 15.71 8.21 -4.38
CA LEU A 81 14.82 8.32 -5.53
C LEU A 81 15.08 7.13 -6.44
N LEU A 82 14.04 6.33 -6.63
CA LEU A 82 14.09 5.05 -7.35
C LEU A 82 13.15 5.14 -8.54
N SER A 83 13.70 5.08 -9.76
CA SER A 83 12.87 5.00 -10.96
C SER A 83 12.54 3.55 -11.27
N MET A 84 11.26 3.29 -11.50
CA MET A 84 10.71 2.00 -11.85
C MET A 84 10.14 2.03 -13.26
N GLN A 85 10.32 0.93 -13.98
CA GLN A 85 9.58 0.61 -15.19
C GLN A 85 8.64 -0.55 -14.91
N TYR A 86 7.44 -0.42 -15.46
CA TYR A 86 6.41 -1.45 -15.43
C TYR A 86 6.02 -1.82 -16.85
N ASP A 87 5.66 -3.08 -17.04
CA ASP A 87 4.94 -3.51 -18.22
C ASP A 87 3.53 -2.89 -18.20
N PRO A 88 3.13 -2.10 -19.20
CA PRO A 88 1.86 -1.38 -19.20
C PRO A 88 0.64 -2.30 -19.36
N ALA A 89 0.82 -3.55 -19.80
CA ALA A 89 -0.26 -4.51 -19.97
C ALA A 89 -0.52 -5.33 -18.70
N THR A 90 0.55 -5.73 -18.00
CA THR A 90 0.50 -6.63 -16.85
C THR A 90 0.76 -5.94 -15.51
N GLY A 91 1.30 -4.73 -15.52
CA GLY A 91 1.71 -4.00 -14.33
C GLY A 91 2.90 -4.62 -13.60
N ARG A 92 3.57 -5.63 -14.19
CA ARG A 92 4.75 -6.25 -13.60
C ARG A 92 5.93 -5.29 -13.70
N GLN A 93 6.71 -5.16 -12.62
CA GLN A 93 7.95 -4.40 -12.66
C GLN A 93 8.95 -5.06 -13.61
N THR A 94 9.41 -4.31 -14.61
CA THR A 94 10.36 -4.78 -15.64
C THR A 94 11.77 -4.25 -15.42
N GLY A 95 11.92 -3.17 -14.65
CA GLY A 95 13.23 -2.62 -14.32
C GLY A 95 13.23 -1.60 -13.20
N GLU A 96 14.40 -1.40 -12.61
CA GLU A 96 14.63 -0.42 -11.55
C GLU A 96 15.99 0.27 -11.70
N GLN A 97 16.08 1.53 -11.25
CA GLN A 97 17.35 2.24 -11.13
C GLN A 97 17.34 3.28 -10.00
N PRO A 98 18.34 3.24 -9.09
CA PRO A 98 18.51 4.30 -8.08
C PRO A 98 19.10 5.54 -8.76
N ILE A 99 18.25 6.53 -9.04
CA ILE A 99 18.66 7.74 -9.77
C ILE A 99 19.16 8.85 -8.85
N GLY A 100 18.93 8.75 -7.54
CA GLY A 100 19.36 9.74 -6.55
C GLY A 100 20.86 10.08 -6.63
N GLN A 101 21.73 9.06 -6.70
CA GLN A 101 23.18 9.26 -6.82
C GLN A 101 23.56 10.03 -8.09
N ARG A 102 22.84 9.78 -9.20
CA ARG A 102 23.11 10.44 -10.49
C ARG A 102 22.72 11.91 -10.46
N LEU A 103 21.58 12.24 -9.83
CA LEU A 103 21.13 13.62 -9.64
C LEU A 103 22.07 14.41 -8.71
N MET A 104 22.67 13.73 -7.75
CA MET A 104 23.62 14.30 -6.79
C MET A 104 25.07 14.31 -7.32
N LYS A 105 25.27 14.41 -8.64
CA LYS A 105 26.60 14.48 -9.26
C LYS A 105 27.44 15.58 -8.58
N GLY A 106 28.60 15.17 -8.06
CA GLY A 106 29.50 16.05 -7.30
C GLY A 106 29.47 15.81 -5.80
N TYR A 107 28.48 15.07 -5.30
CA TYR A 107 28.37 14.64 -3.90
C TYR A 107 28.55 13.12 -3.78
N ASP A 108 28.85 12.68 -2.56
CA ASP A 108 28.66 11.31 -2.10
C ASP A 108 27.34 11.24 -1.32
N LEU A 109 26.28 10.69 -1.93
CA LEU A 109 24.97 10.60 -1.28
C LEU A 109 24.94 9.37 -0.37
N GLN A 110 24.88 9.63 0.95
CA GLN A 110 24.72 8.62 1.99
C GLN A 110 23.28 8.71 2.51
N SER A 111 22.37 7.98 1.85
CA SER A 111 20.95 7.97 2.21
C SER A 111 20.71 7.24 3.53
N ALA A 112 19.78 7.76 4.33
CA ALA A 112 19.27 7.08 5.51
C ALA A 112 18.06 6.20 5.15
N PRO A 113 17.78 5.14 5.92
CA PRO A 113 16.56 4.36 5.80
C PRO A 113 15.29 5.19 5.84
N ALA A 114 14.41 4.98 4.86
CA ALA A 114 13.09 5.60 4.78
C ALA A 114 12.15 4.67 4.02
N LEU A 115 10.84 4.79 4.25
CA LEU A 115 9.84 4.08 3.44
C LEU A 115 9.28 5.04 2.36
N CYS A 116 8.70 4.49 1.30
CA CYS A 116 7.93 5.32 0.39
C CYS A 116 6.60 5.68 1.07
N GLY A 117 6.21 6.96 1.00
CA GLY A 117 4.99 7.49 1.64
C GLY A 117 5.17 8.00 3.07
N THR A 118 6.35 7.88 3.69
CA THR A 118 6.57 8.27 5.09
C THR A 118 6.32 9.75 5.35
N HIS A 119 6.56 10.61 4.34
CA HIS A 119 6.24 12.05 4.37
C HIS A 119 4.77 12.35 4.62
N LEU A 120 3.86 11.39 4.41
CA LEU A 120 2.43 11.55 4.63
C LEU A 120 2.02 11.30 6.10
N LEU A 121 2.87 10.69 6.92
CA LEU A 121 2.54 10.38 8.32
C LEU A 121 2.12 11.62 9.14
N PRO A 122 2.80 12.78 9.04
CA PRO A 122 2.40 13.99 9.76
C PRO A 122 1.05 14.56 9.31
N GLU A 123 0.63 14.31 8.06
CA GLU A 123 -0.65 14.77 7.53
C GLU A 123 -1.83 13.93 8.06
N TYR A 124 -1.56 12.67 8.44
CA TYR A 124 -2.57 11.71 8.88
C TYR A 124 -2.21 11.02 10.21
N PRO A 125 -2.04 11.78 11.31
CA PRO A 125 -1.46 11.27 12.57
C PRO A 125 -2.28 10.18 13.26
N GLY A 126 -3.59 10.14 13.03
CA GLY A 126 -4.50 9.13 13.60
C GLY A 126 -4.85 7.97 12.67
N LYS A 127 -4.49 8.05 11.38
CA LYS A 127 -4.90 7.04 10.39
C LYS A 127 -4.07 5.77 10.56
N PRO A 128 -4.64 4.54 10.57
CA PRO A 128 -3.84 3.32 10.63
C PRO A 128 -2.94 3.18 9.39
N VAL A 129 -1.82 2.50 9.54
CA VAL A 129 -0.80 2.36 8.48
C VAL A 129 -0.76 0.92 7.97
N GLY A 130 -0.92 0.75 6.67
CA GLY A 130 -0.65 -0.51 5.98
C GLY A 130 0.74 -0.48 5.36
N ILE A 131 1.56 -1.51 5.60
CA ILE A 131 2.89 -1.62 4.99
C ILE A 131 2.92 -2.78 3.99
N LEU A 132 3.24 -2.44 2.74
CA LEU A 132 3.44 -3.35 1.63
C LEU A 132 4.92 -3.42 1.25
N ARG A 133 5.26 -4.41 0.43
CA ARG A 133 6.60 -4.49 -0.14
C ARG A 133 6.74 -3.62 -1.39
N ASP A 134 5.71 -3.62 -2.23
CA ASP A 134 5.82 -3.15 -3.61
C ASP A 134 5.30 -1.72 -3.78
N LEU A 135 6.05 -0.92 -4.55
CA LEU A 135 5.75 0.49 -4.77
C LEU A 135 4.52 0.72 -5.66
N ARG A 136 4.22 -0.23 -6.55
CA ARG A 136 2.98 -0.22 -7.34
C ARG A 136 1.76 -0.40 -6.42
N ASP A 137 1.87 -1.35 -5.51
CA ASP A 137 0.75 -1.83 -4.70
C ASP A 137 0.28 -0.78 -3.70
N ILE A 138 1.17 0.08 -3.19
CA ILE A 138 0.74 1.22 -2.36
C ILE A 138 -0.18 2.18 -3.11
N LEU A 139 0.00 2.35 -4.43
CA LEU A 139 -0.85 3.23 -5.23
C LEU A 139 -2.21 2.58 -5.48
N ILE A 140 -2.22 1.29 -5.81
CA ILE A 140 -3.44 0.50 -5.98
C ILE A 140 -4.25 0.53 -4.68
N MET A 141 -3.61 0.22 -3.55
CA MET A 141 -4.28 0.20 -2.26
C MET A 141 -4.72 1.60 -1.80
N THR A 142 -3.99 2.66 -2.13
CA THR A 142 -4.47 4.03 -1.87
C THR A 142 -5.69 4.39 -2.70
N LEU A 143 -5.79 3.89 -3.94
CA LEU A 143 -6.93 4.12 -4.82
C LEU A 143 -8.16 3.32 -4.39
N ALA A 144 -7.96 2.14 -3.78
CA ALA A 144 -9.03 1.23 -3.38
C ALA A 144 -9.47 1.36 -1.91
N ASP A 145 -8.55 1.68 -0.99
CA ASP A 145 -8.79 1.73 0.45
C ASP A 145 -8.17 3.00 1.06
N ASP A 146 -9.04 4.00 1.31
CA ASP A 146 -8.67 5.24 2.00
C ASP A 146 -8.88 5.17 3.52
N THR A 147 -9.14 4.00 4.11
CA THR A 147 -9.18 3.84 5.58
C THR A 147 -7.78 3.81 6.19
N ARG A 148 -6.77 3.44 5.39
CA ARG A 148 -5.37 3.32 5.81
C ARG A 148 -4.45 4.26 5.04
N LEU A 149 -3.29 4.53 5.62
CA LEU A 149 -2.16 5.14 4.91
C LEU A 149 -1.21 4.03 4.46
N TRP A 150 -0.89 3.98 3.18
CA TRP A 150 -0.09 2.90 2.61
C TRP A 150 1.38 3.29 2.45
N LEU A 151 2.28 2.51 3.04
CA LEU A 151 3.73 2.66 2.91
C LEU A 151 4.35 1.46 2.23
N ALA A 152 5.46 1.67 1.52
CA ALA A 152 6.18 0.58 0.86
C ALA A 152 7.65 0.53 1.28
N THR A 153 8.17 -0.68 1.43
CA THR A 153 9.59 -0.92 1.68
C THR A 153 10.44 -0.83 0.41
N GLY A 154 9.87 -1.09 -0.78
CA GLY A 154 10.52 -0.83 -2.07
C GLY A 154 11.06 -2.03 -2.86
N ASN A 155 10.41 -3.20 -2.76
CA ASN A 155 10.74 -4.49 -3.42
C ASN A 155 12.25 -4.80 -3.68
N SER A 156 12.78 -5.70 -2.86
CA SER A 156 14.00 -6.51 -3.07
C SER A 156 15.39 -5.92 -2.71
N ASN A 157 16.32 -6.88 -2.59
CA ASN A 157 17.56 -6.97 -1.81
C ASN A 157 18.63 -5.87 -1.97
N ARG A 158 18.38 -4.82 -2.75
CA ARG A 158 19.35 -3.76 -3.06
C ARG A 158 18.94 -2.38 -2.59
N ASN A 159 17.64 -2.09 -2.63
CA ASN A 159 17.14 -0.72 -2.52
C ASN A 159 15.96 -0.57 -1.54
N GLY A 160 15.40 -1.67 -1.04
CA GLY A 160 14.40 -1.64 0.02
C GLY A 160 15.02 -1.62 1.42
N TYR A 161 14.27 -1.13 2.41
CA TYR A 161 14.74 -1.04 3.79
C TYR A 161 14.08 -2.07 4.72
N SER A 162 14.84 -2.50 5.71
CA SER A 162 14.36 -3.39 6.76
C SER A 162 13.43 -2.61 7.69
N LEU A 163 12.22 -3.13 7.93
CA LEU A 163 11.31 -2.57 8.94
C LEU A 163 11.85 -2.66 10.36
N THR A 164 12.93 -3.43 10.55
CA THR A 164 13.62 -3.53 11.83
C THR A 164 14.79 -2.56 11.99
N ASP A 165 15.00 -1.68 11.01
CA ASP A 165 15.97 -0.60 11.13
C ASP A 165 15.50 0.40 12.20
N PRO A 166 16.37 0.83 13.14
CA PRO A 166 16.01 1.76 14.19
C PRO A 166 15.42 3.09 13.69
N ALA A 167 15.89 3.62 12.56
CA ALA A 167 15.37 4.86 12.01
C ALA A 167 13.93 4.69 11.49
N ILE A 168 13.62 3.53 10.90
CA ILE A 168 12.26 3.22 10.45
C ILE A 168 11.33 2.99 11.65
N MET A 169 11.78 2.22 12.64
CA MET A 169 11.02 1.96 13.86
C MET A 169 10.68 3.26 14.60
N GLU A 170 11.62 4.20 14.68
CA GLU A 170 11.37 5.48 15.32
C GLU A 170 10.30 6.30 14.60
N VAL A 171 10.32 6.30 13.27
CA VAL A 171 9.30 7.02 12.47
C VAL A 171 7.91 6.38 12.56
N LEU A 172 7.83 5.07 12.80
CA LEU A 172 6.57 4.35 12.97
C LEU A 172 6.08 4.33 14.44
N ARG A 173 6.85 4.87 15.38
CA ARG A 173 6.49 4.88 16.80
C ARG A 173 5.17 5.63 17.04
N GLY A 174 4.29 5.05 17.85
CA GLY A 174 2.99 5.63 18.17
C GLY A 174 1.95 5.51 17.04
N ARG A 175 2.22 4.70 16.02
CA ARG A 175 1.28 4.40 14.93
C ARG A 175 0.77 2.96 15.09
N SER A 176 -0.48 2.72 14.66
CA SER A 176 -1.03 1.38 14.50
C SER A 176 -0.67 0.86 13.11
N ILE A 177 0.10 -0.23 13.06
CA ILE A 177 0.72 -0.78 11.86
C ILE A 177 0.10 -2.15 11.55
N THR A 178 -0.27 -2.37 10.30
CA THR A 178 -0.57 -3.70 9.77
C THR A 178 0.37 -4.02 8.61
N LEU A 179 1.11 -5.12 8.72
CA LEU A 179 1.95 -5.65 7.64
C LEU A 179 1.08 -6.46 6.68
N TYR A 180 1.20 -6.21 5.39
CA TYR A 180 0.48 -6.93 4.33
C TYR A 180 1.49 -7.71 3.47
N PRO A 181 1.95 -8.88 3.94
CA PRO A 181 2.80 -9.75 3.14
C PRO A 181 2.05 -10.32 1.93
N ALA A 182 2.80 -10.65 0.88
CA ALA A 182 2.28 -11.48 -0.19
C ALA A 182 2.03 -12.92 0.32
N SER A 183 1.28 -13.73 -0.43
CA SER A 183 1.09 -15.13 -0.12
C SER A 183 2.41 -15.89 0.02
N GLY A 184 2.45 -16.87 0.92
CA GLY A 184 3.66 -17.60 1.33
C GLY A 184 4.64 -16.83 2.22
N LEU A 185 4.34 -15.59 2.61
CA LEU A 185 5.26 -14.73 3.38
C LEU A 185 4.70 -14.28 4.73
N TYR A 186 3.56 -14.80 5.17
CA TYR A 186 3.00 -14.51 6.49
C TYR A 186 3.96 -14.93 7.61
N ASP A 187 4.39 -16.18 7.63
CA ASP A 187 5.29 -16.71 8.67
C ASP A 187 6.65 -16.01 8.68
N ALA A 188 7.18 -15.69 7.50
CA ALA A 188 8.45 -14.95 7.35
C ALA A 188 8.34 -13.50 7.89
N SER A 189 7.14 -12.95 7.99
CA SER A 189 6.87 -11.61 8.51
C SER A 189 6.68 -11.59 10.03
N MET A 190 6.39 -12.75 10.66
CA MET A 190 6.17 -12.88 12.10
C MET A 190 7.34 -12.35 12.95
N PRO A 191 8.61 -12.70 12.68
CA PRO A 191 9.74 -12.18 13.45
C PRO A 191 9.92 -10.66 13.32
N ILE A 192 9.50 -10.07 12.19
CA ILE A 192 9.57 -8.62 11.96
C ILE A 192 8.54 -7.92 12.86
N ALA A 193 7.28 -8.37 12.83
CA ALA A 193 6.23 -7.79 13.66
C ALA A 193 6.54 -7.95 15.15
N HIS A 194 7.03 -9.12 15.58
CA HIS A 194 7.44 -9.34 16.97
C HIS A 194 8.50 -8.33 17.41
N ARG A 195 9.51 -8.08 16.58
CA ARG A 195 10.55 -7.08 16.91
C ARG A 195 9.99 -5.66 16.97
N MET A 196 9.03 -5.32 16.12
CA MET A 196 8.35 -4.02 16.18
C MET A 196 7.55 -3.86 17.48
N GLN A 197 6.83 -4.91 17.89
CA GLN A 197 6.09 -4.96 19.15
C GLN A 197 7.01 -4.85 20.37
N GLU A 198 8.17 -5.52 20.37
CA GLU A 198 9.20 -5.39 21.43
C GLU A 198 9.69 -3.95 21.60
N GLN A 199 9.65 -3.15 20.53
CA GLN A 199 10.01 -1.72 20.55
C GLN A 199 8.83 -0.80 20.90
N GLY A 200 7.68 -1.37 21.28
CA GLY A 200 6.47 -0.63 21.65
C GLY A 200 5.67 -0.09 20.47
N ILE A 201 5.82 -0.68 19.27
CA ILE A 201 5.04 -0.31 18.08
C ILE A 201 3.86 -1.28 17.97
N ASP A 202 2.63 -0.75 17.97
CA ASP A 202 1.41 -1.51 17.73
C ASP A 202 1.43 -2.09 16.31
N THR A 203 1.78 -3.37 16.18
CA THR A 203 2.00 -4.03 14.90
C THR A 203 1.21 -5.32 14.82
N THR A 204 0.48 -5.51 13.72
CA THR A 204 -0.23 -6.73 13.35
C THR A 204 0.22 -7.21 11.96
N ILE A 205 -0.07 -8.47 11.63
CA ILE A 205 0.17 -9.02 10.28
C ILE A 205 -1.16 -9.48 9.71
N SER A 206 -1.45 -9.05 8.49
CA SER A 206 -2.60 -9.57 7.75
C SER A 206 -2.27 -10.92 7.14
N ASN A 207 -3.15 -11.90 7.35
CA ASN A 207 -3.12 -13.21 6.68
C ASN A 207 -4.02 -13.24 5.43
N ALA A 208 -4.54 -12.10 4.98
CA ALA A 208 -5.53 -12.04 3.91
C ALA A 208 -5.01 -12.64 2.60
N ALA A 209 -3.76 -12.33 2.20
CA ALA A 209 -3.17 -12.91 1.00
C ALA A 209 -3.05 -14.44 1.09
N GLU A 210 -2.65 -15.00 2.24
CA GLU A 210 -2.58 -16.46 2.45
C GLU A 210 -3.96 -17.11 2.32
N GLN A 211 -4.97 -16.52 2.97
CA GLN A 211 -6.34 -17.04 2.94
C GLN A 211 -6.90 -17.02 1.52
N LEU A 212 -6.70 -15.92 0.78
CA LEU A 212 -7.18 -15.78 -0.60
C LEU A 212 -6.46 -16.71 -1.57
N THR A 213 -5.21 -17.10 -1.29
CA THR A 213 -4.49 -18.13 -2.05
C THR A 213 -4.74 -19.57 -1.60
N THR A 214 -5.51 -19.79 -0.53
CA THR A 214 -5.71 -21.13 0.01
C THR A 214 -6.41 -22.02 -1.03
N GLY A 215 -5.73 -23.09 -1.46
CA GLY A 215 -6.22 -24.00 -2.49
C GLY A 215 -5.90 -23.57 -3.93
N MET A 216 -5.23 -22.43 -4.14
CA MET A 216 -4.65 -22.08 -5.43
C MET A 216 -3.39 -22.93 -5.68
N THR A 217 -3.21 -23.41 -6.90
CA THR A 217 -2.05 -24.24 -7.31
C THR A 217 -0.88 -23.40 -7.83
N SER A 218 -0.97 -22.07 -7.75
CA SER A 218 0.02 -21.15 -8.31
C SER A 218 1.16 -20.90 -7.33
N ASP A 219 2.40 -21.03 -7.82
CA ASP A 219 3.62 -20.62 -7.10
C ASP A 219 3.79 -19.08 -7.03
N ALA A 220 2.81 -18.30 -7.52
CA ALA A 220 2.86 -16.85 -7.50
C ALA A 220 2.64 -16.30 -6.07
N GLN A 221 3.58 -15.47 -5.60
CA GLN A 221 3.43 -14.66 -4.39
C GLN A 221 2.49 -13.49 -4.66
N LEU A 222 1.18 -13.73 -4.59
CA LEU A 222 0.14 -12.74 -4.84
C LEU A 222 0.00 -11.78 -3.66
N THR A 223 -0.18 -10.50 -3.94
CA THR A 223 -0.38 -9.47 -2.92
C THR A 223 -1.86 -9.15 -2.75
N ILE A 224 -2.21 -8.45 -1.67
CA ILE A 224 -3.57 -7.95 -1.47
C ILE A 224 -4.03 -7.00 -2.59
N ALA A 225 -3.10 -6.26 -3.20
CA ALA A 225 -3.39 -5.39 -4.32
C ALA A 225 -3.77 -6.17 -5.58
N ASP A 226 -3.13 -7.33 -5.82
CA ASP A 226 -3.48 -8.19 -6.97
C ASP A 226 -4.93 -8.69 -6.84
N PHE A 227 -5.38 -9.07 -5.64
CA PHE A 227 -6.76 -9.48 -5.38
C PHE A 227 -7.75 -8.32 -5.54
N VAL A 228 -7.40 -7.12 -5.09
CA VAL A 228 -8.22 -5.92 -5.30
C VAL A 228 -8.41 -5.65 -6.80
N LEU A 229 -7.36 -5.77 -7.60
CA LEU A 229 -7.48 -5.58 -9.06
C LEU A 229 -8.35 -6.66 -9.71
N GLN A 230 -8.20 -7.93 -9.31
CA GLN A 230 -9.06 -9.02 -9.81
C GLN A 230 -10.54 -8.76 -9.53
N GLN A 231 -10.86 -8.28 -8.33
CA GLN A 231 -12.24 -7.93 -7.99
C GLN A 231 -12.75 -6.77 -8.84
N ILE A 232 -11.94 -5.73 -9.06
CA ILE A 232 -12.32 -4.61 -9.95
C ILE A 232 -12.59 -5.12 -11.37
N GLU A 233 -11.76 -6.02 -11.90
CA GLU A 233 -11.98 -6.63 -13.22
C GLU A 233 -13.28 -7.41 -13.27
N GLU A 234 -13.58 -8.18 -12.23
CA GLU A 234 -14.83 -8.93 -12.11
C GLU A 234 -16.05 -7.99 -12.08
N GLU A 235 -16.00 -6.94 -11.27
CA GLU A 235 -17.06 -5.92 -11.18
C GLU A 235 -17.27 -5.19 -12.52
N GLN A 236 -16.19 -4.78 -13.19
CA GLN A 236 -16.24 -4.15 -14.51
C GLN A 236 -16.81 -5.09 -15.57
N PHE A 237 -16.43 -6.38 -15.53
CA PHE A 237 -16.95 -7.40 -16.43
C PHE A 237 -18.45 -7.58 -16.25
N TYR A 238 -18.95 -7.73 -15.02
CA TYR A 238 -20.38 -7.85 -14.75
C TYR A 238 -21.16 -6.59 -15.10
N ALA A 239 -20.62 -5.40 -14.84
CA ALA A 239 -21.24 -4.13 -15.22
C ALA A 239 -21.37 -3.97 -16.74
N SER A 240 -20.53 -4.66 -17.53
CA SER A 240 -20.59 -4.64 -19.00
C SER A 240 -21.68 -5.53 -19.60
N TYR A 241 -22.35 -6.39 -18.80
CA TYR A 241 -23.41 -7.27 -19.31
C TYR A 241 -24.69 -6.50 -19.66
N PRO A 242 -25.32 -6.78 -20.83
CA PRO A 242 -26.53 -6.09 -21.28
C PRO A 242 -27.75 -6.22 -20.35
N PHE A 243 -27.74 -7.16 -19.40
CA PHE A 243 -28.88 -7.48 -18.54
C PHE A 243 -28.85 -6.78 -17.16
N ALA A 244 -27.81 -6.01 -16.84
CA ALA A 244 -27.71 -5.29 -15.56
C ALA A 244 -28.81 -4.23 -15.34
N ALA A 245 -29.57 -3.88 -16.39
CA ALA A 245 -30.68 -2.92 -16.31
C ALA A 245 -32.03 -3.52 -15.88
N ASP A 246 -32.23 -4.84 -15.95
CA ASP A 246 -33.58 -5.43 -15.92
C ASP A 246 -33.91 -6.31 -14.69
N ASN A 247 -33.11 -6.31 -13.61
CA ASN A 247 -33.53 -7.01 -12.39
C ASN A 247 -32.88 -6.49 -11.09
N PRO A 248 -33.53 -5.57 -10.34
CA PRO A 248 -33.02 -5.08 -9.05
C PRO A 248 -33.14 -6.11 -7.90
N GLY A 249 -33.53 -7.36 -8.17
CA GLY A 249 -33.85 -8.38 -7.16
C GLY A 249 -33.00 -9.66 -7.16
N SER A 250 -32.01 -9.82 -8.06
CA SER A 250 -31.13 -10.99 -8.02
C SER A 250 -29.96 -10.74 -7.05
N GLY A 251 -30.19 -11.06 -5.77
CA GLY A 251 -29.24 -10.91 -4.66
C GLY A 251 -27.98 -11.76 -4.74
N MET A 252 -27.16 -11.56 -5.77
CA MET A 252 -25.74 -11.89 -5.75
C MET A 252 -24.96 -10.62 -6.08
N ALA A 253 -24.95 -9.68 -5.13
CA ALA A 253 -23.85 -8.72 -5.08
C ALA A 253 -22.59 -9.54 -4.76
N PRO A 254 -21.51 -9.47 -5.56
CA PRO A 254 -20.24 -10.09 -5.18
C PRO A 254 -19.81 -9.54 -3.81
N TYR A 255 -19.23 -10.38 -2.98
CA TYR A 255 -18.67 -9.96 -1.70
C TYR A 255 -17.56 -8.96 -1.98
N SER A 256 -17.87 -7.67 -1.86
CA SER A 256 -16.87 -6.62 -2.06
C SER A 256 -15.80 -6.72 -0.97
N PHE A 257 -14.53 -6.52 -1.29
CA PHE A 257 -13.38 -6.52 -0.37
C PHE A 257 -13.63 -5.77 0.95
N CYS A 258 -14.36 -4.65 0.90
CA CYS A 258 -14.74 -3.89 2.10
C CYS A 258 -15.48 -4.76 3.13
N ASN A 259 -16.33 -5.68 2.67
CA ASN A 259 -17.08 -6.61 3.53
C ASN A 259 -16.17 -7.68 4.17
N LEU A 260 -15.03 -8.01 3.54
CA LEU A 260 -14.04 -8.95 4.10
C LEU A 260 -13.11 -8.27 5.12
N GLN A 261 -12.83 -6.97 4.98
CA GLN A 261 -12.12 -6.20 6.01
C GLN A 261 -12.97 -6.04 7.27
N GLU A 262 -14.26 -5.71 7.14
CA GLU A 262 -15.18 -5.52 8.28
C GLU A 262 -15.42 -6.80 9.09
N GLN A 263 -15.39 -7.98 8.46
CA GLN A 263 -15.53 -9.26 9.15
C GLN A 263 -14.28 -9.70 9.94
N ASN A 264 -13.15 -9.02 9.74
CA ASN A 264 -11.85 -9.38 10.33
C ASN A 264 -11.37 -8.39 11.40
N GLU A 265 -12.16 -7.38 11.76
CA GLU A 265 -11.95 -6.63 13.00
C GLU A 265 -12.45 -7.46 14.20
N PRO A 266 -11.71 -7.53 15.32
CA PRO A 266 -12.19 -8.21 16.50
C PRO A 266 -13.50 -7.55 16.95
N ALA A 267 -14.60 -8.29 16.86
CA ALA A 267 -15.91 -7.81 17.26
C ALA A 267 -15.83 -7.26 18.69
N THR A 268 -16.13 -5.97 18.85
CA THR A 268 -16.37 -5.38 20.16
C THR A 268 -17.39 -6.26 20.88
N PRO A 269 -17.10 -6.81 22.07
CA PRO A 269 -18.05 -7.68 22.74
C PRO A 269 -19.32 -6.88 23.00
N MET A 270 -20.45 -7.41 22.55
CA MET A 270 -21.77 -6.84 22.82
C MET A 270 -21.90 -6.49 24.30
N PRO A 271 -22.50 -5.35 24.66
CA PRO A 271 -22.90 -5.09 26.04
C PRO A 271 -23.78 -6.26 26.50
N GLN A 272 -23.37 -6.94 27.55
CA GLN A 272 -24.20 -7.99 28.14
C GLN A 272 -25.51 -7.36 28.61
N VAL A 273 -26.61 -7.84 28.03
CA VAL A 273 -27.96 -7.51 28.48
C VAL A 273 -28.07 -8.01 29.93
N PRO A 274 -28.45 -7.18 30.90
CA PRO A 274 -28.62 -7.65 32.28
C PRO A 274 -29.70 -8.72 32.34
N ASP A 275 -29.39 -9.84 33.02
CA ASP A 275 -30.33 -10.92 33.30
C ASP A 275 -31.62 -10.36 33.93
N VAL A 276 -32.75 -10.64 33.28
CA VAL A 276 -34.08 -10.37 33.83
C VAL A 276 -34.35 -11.45 34.89
N PRO A 277 -34.61 -11.11 36.16
CA PRO A 277 -34.90 -12.12 37.17
C PRO A 277 -36.24 -12.81 36.90
N GLU A 278 -36.21 -14.15 36.87
CA GLU A 278 -37.40 -15.01 36.91
C GLU A 278 -38.16 -14.80 38.23
N SER A 279 -39.11 -13.87 38.24
CA SER A 279 -40.09 -13.81 39.33
C SER A 279 -41.39 -13.13 38.92
N LEU A 280 -42.19 -13.75 38.06
CA LEU A 280 -43.64 -13.49 38.01
C LEU A 280 -44.40 -14.76 37.56
N PHE A 281 -44.54 -15.72 38.48
CA PHE A 281 -45.62 -16.70 38.41
C PHE A 281 -46.92 -16.02 38.87
N PRO A 282 -48.03 -16.07 38.11
CA PRO A 282 -49.35 -15.91 38.69
C PRO A 282 -49.81 -17.25 39.24
N VAL A 283 -49.91 -17.32 40.56
CA VAL A 283 -50.76 -18.28 41.27
C VAL A 283 -52.22 -18.00 40.90
N ASN A 284 -52.94 -19.01 40.45
CA ASN A 284 -54.39 -19.21 40.59
C ASN A 284 -54.64 -20.66 40.15
N GLY A 285 -55.09 -21.60 40.97
CA GLY A 285 -56.15 -21.50 41.95
C GLY A 285 -57.25 -22.46 41.50
N ASN A 286 -57.10 -23.75 41.83
CA ASN A 286 -58.23 -24.69 41.80
C ASN A 286 -59.27 -24.24 42.83
N PRO A 287 -60.57 -24.42 42.56
CA PRO A 287 -61.25 -25.48 43.31
C PRO A 287 -62.41 -26.20 42.59
N THR A 288 -62.53 -27.49 42.91
CA THR A 288 -63.74 -28.31 43.14
C THR A 288 -64.76 -28.62 42.03
N GLU A 289 -65.09 -29.92 42.03
CA GLU A 289 -66.16 -30.71 41.37
C GLU A 289 -65.98 -31.13 39.90
#